data_AF-A0A9E2ZZR5-F1
#
_entry.id   AF-A0A9E2ZZR5-F1
#
_cell.length_a   1.000
_cell.length_b   1.000
_cell.length_c   1.000
_cell.angle_alpha   90.00
_cell.angle_beta   90.00
_cell.angle_gamma   90.00
#
_symmetry.space_group_name_H-M   'P 1'
#
loop_
_entity.id
_entity.type
_entity.pdbx_description
1 polymer ?
#
loop_
_entity_poly.entity_id
_entity_poly.type
_entity_poly.pdbx_seq_one_letter_code
_entity_poly.pdbx_strand_id
1 'polypeptide(L)'
;MVNDILTDATPSALSEIDWLIPDFADQSGRFRAVIQSFLVMSDNIRMVVDPGVGNDKKREGMAEWSYLQTDFLHRFSEVGCAPESIDFVVCTHLHYDHVGWNTQLAGDRWQPTFPRARYIFCEPEFAYWASNPSNEIE
;
A
#
# COMPACT_ATOMS: atom_id res chain seq x y z
N MET A 1 -12.90 -2.55 9.83
CA MET A 1 -13.59 -2.28 8.53
C MET A 1 -13.16 -0.88 8.12
N VAL A 2 -13.19 -0.49 6.83
CA VAL A 2 -12.81 0.90 6.42
C VAL A 2 -13.55 1.99 7.23
N ASN A 3 -14.68 1.64 7.86
CA ASN A 3 -15.41 2.42 8.86
C ASN A 3 -14.55 2.98 10.01
N ASP A 4 -13.41 2.38 10.35
CA ASP A 4 -12.54 2.89 11.42
C ASP A 4 -11.64 4.05 10.93
N ILE A 5 -11.47 4.19 9.61
CA ILE A 5 -10.73 5.29 8.95
C ILE A 5 -11.70 6.35 8.43
N LEU A 6 -12.78 5.91 7.78
CA LEU A 6 -13.83 6.75 7.21
C LEU A 6 -15.11 6.56 8.01
N THR A 7 -15.15 7.10 9.23
CA THR A 7 -16.24 6.91 10.19
C THR A 7 -17.61 7.34 9.66
N ASP A 8 -17.62 8.32 8.76
CA ASP A 8 -18.85 8.87 8.17
C ASP A 8 -19.33 8.05 6.96
N ALA A 9 -18.51 7.15 6.43
CA ALA A 9 -18.82 6.27 5.30
C ALA A 9 -19.70 5.08 5.73
N THR A 10 -20.80 5.36 6.42
CA THR A 10 -21.77 4.35 6.84
C THR A 10 -22.49 3.75 5.62
N PRO A 11 -22.98 2.50 5.69
CA PRO A 11 -23.73 1.90 4.58
C PRO A 11 -24.91 2.75 4.11
N SER A 12 -25.63 3.42 5.03
CA SER A 12 -26.73 4.33 4.70
C SER A 12 -26.23 5.53 3.91
N ALA A 13 -25.15 6.18 4.36
CA ALA A 13 -24.57 7.33 3.69
C ALA A 13 -24.05 6.97 2.29
N LEU A 14 -23.41 5.80 2.14
CA LEU A 14 -22.90 5.34 0.85
C LEU A 14 -24.01 4.92 -0.11
N SER A 15 -25.12 4.35 0.39
CA SER A 15 -26.26 3.97 -0.45
C SER A 15 -27.01 5.15 -1.07
N GLU A 16 -26.83 6.36 -0.53
CA GLU A 16 -27.42 7.60 -1.06
C GLU A 16 -26.59 8.22 -2.21
N ILE A 17 -25.41 7.66 -2.50
CA ILE A 17 -24.48 8.18 -3.52
C ILE A 17 -24.47 7.25 -4.73
N ASP A 18 -25.37 7.50 -5.67
CA ASP A 18 -25.64 6.60 -6.82
C ASP A 18 -24.39 6.19 -7.62
N TRP A 19 -23.44 7.11 -7.84
CA TRP A 19 -22.26 6.84 -8.66
C TRP A 19 -21.24 5.90 -7.99
N LEU A 20 -21.35 5.64 -6.68
CA LEU A 20 -20.50 4.67 -6.00
C LEU A 20 -20.91 3.23 -6.33
N ILE A 21 -22.15 2.98 -6.75
CA ILE A 21 -22.67 1.63 -6.95
C ILE A 21 -22.63 1.29 -8.45
N PRO A 22 -22.09 0.13 -8.86
CA PRO A 22 -21.59 -0.98 -8.04
C PRO A 22 -20.07 -0.98 -7.82
N ASP A 23 -19.37 0.01 -8.36
CA ASP A 23 -17.92 -0.05 -8.57
C ASP A 23 -17.14 0.18 -7.27
N PHE A 24 -17.58 1.12 -6.43
CA PHE A 24 -16.92 1.56 -5.19
C PHE A 24 -17.70 1.17 -3.93
N ALA A 25 -18.96 0.77 -4.06
CA ALA A 25 -19.76 0.16 -3.01
C ALA A 25 -20.73 -0.88 -3.61
N ASP A 26 -21.11 -1.89 -2.84
CA ASP A 26 -22.19 -2.80 -3.25
C ASP A 26 -23.59 -2.25 -2.92
N GLN A 27 -24.63 -2.95 -3.36
CA GLN A 27 -26.04 -2.56 -3.13
C GLN A 27 -26.43 -2.46 -1.64
N SER A 28 -25.63 -3.04 -0.74
CA SER A 28 -25.83 -2.94 0.71
C SER A 28 -25.04 -1.79 1.34
N GLY A 29 -24.43 -0.92 0.52
CA GLY A 29 -23.61 0.20 0.99
C GLY A 29 -22.25 -0.24 1.55
N ARG A 30 -21.79 -1.46 1.27
CA ARG A 30 -20.45 -1.89 1.70
C ARG A 30 -19.39 -1.33 0.76
N PHE A 31 -18.55 -0.46 1.30
CA PHE A 31 -17.44 0.17 0.57
C PHE A 31 -16.40 -0.86 0.07
N ARG A 32 -15.86 -0.60 -1.11
CA ARG A 32 -14.79 -1.37 -1.74
C ARG A 32 -13.54 -0.50 -1.83
N ALA A 33 -12.66 -0.64 -0.85
CA ALA A 33 -11.31 -0.07 -0.94
C ALA A 33 -10.44 -0.96 -1.84
N VAL A 34 -9.77 -0.33 -2.81
CA VAL A 34 -8.77 -0.99 -3.65
C VAL A 34 -7.43 -0.34 -3.36
N ILE A 35 -6.49 -1.13 -2.85
CA ILE A 35 -5.09 -0.75 -2.74
C ILE A 35 -4.37 -1.40 -3.91
N GLN A 36 -3.78 -0.56 -4.75
CA GLN A 36 -3.15 -0.98 -5.99
C GLN A 36 -1.82 -0.27 -6.17
N SER A 37 -0.80 -1.06 -6.49
CA SER A 37 0.51 -0.58 -6.90
C SER A 37 0.62 -0.60 -8.42
N PHE A 38 1.50 0.25 -8.96
CA PHE A 38 1.81 0.26 -10.39
C PHE A 38 3.28 -0.12 -10.61
N LEU A 39 3.51 -1.13 -11.44
CA LEU A 39 4.82 -1.38 -12.05
C LEU A 39 4.88 -0.61 -13.36
N VAL A 40 5.74 0.41 -13.42
CA VAL A 40 5.94 1.27 -14.60
C VAL A 40 7.27 0.91 -15.24
N MET A 41 7.23 0.64 -16.54
CA MET A 41 8.41 0.33 -17.34
C MET A 41 8.55 1.37 -18.46
N SER A 42 9.71 2.01 -18.54
CA SER A 42 10.05 2.96 -19.62
C SER A 42 11.52 2.79 -19.99
N ASP A 43 11.80 2.49 -21.26
CA ASP A 43 13.14 2.19 -21.75
C ASP A 43 13.88 1.18 -20.83
N ASN A 44 14.96 1.62 -20.19
CA ASN A 44 15.79 0.83 -19.28
C ASN A 44 15.47 1.08 -17.79
N ILE A 45 14.36 1.76 -17.49
CA ILE A 45 13.97 2.14 -16.13
C ILE A 45 12.72 1.37 -15.70
N ARG A 46 12.76 0.82 -14.49
CA ARG A 46 11.66 0.12 -13.83
C ARG A 46 11.34 0.80 -12.51
N MET A 47 10.06 1.15 -12.34
CA MET A 47 9.60 1.84 -11.14
C MET A 47 8.40 1.14 -10.53
N VAL A 48 8.32 1.12 -9.21
CA VAL A 48 7.11 0.75 -8.48
C VAL A 48 6.53 1.99 -7.84
N VAL A 49 5.26 2.26 -8.09
CA VAL A 49 4.50 3.33 -7.42
C VAL A 49 3.64 2.70 -6.34
N ASP A 50 3.79 3.22 -5.11
CA ASP A 50 3.05 2.84 -3.90
C ASP A 50 2.92 1.31 -3.71
N PRO A 51 3.97 0.63 -3.20
CA PRO A 51 3.99 -0.83 -3.07
C PRO A 51 2.87 -1.48 -2.23
N GLY A 52 1.95 -0.75 -1.63
CA GLY A 52 0.79 -1.36 -0.95
C GLY A 52 1.05 -1.68 0.52
N VAL A 53 0.15 -2.46 1.15
CA VAL A 53 0.11 -2.71 2.61
C VAL A 53 1.27 -3.54 3.19
N GLY A 54 1.89 -4.41 2.38
CA GLY A 54 2.94 -5.33 2.83
C GLY A 54 2.40 -6.59 3.53
N ASN A 55 3.16 -7.69 3.42
CA ASN A 55 2.88 -8.91 4.19
C ASN A 55 3.50 -8.84 5.60
N ASP A 56 3.07 -9.74 6.49
CA ASP A 56 3.65 -10.02 7.82
C ASP A 56 3.61 -8.88 8.86
N LYS A 57 3.25 -7.66 8.46
CA LYS A 57 3.23 -6.48 9.33
C LYS A 57 2.02 -6.51 10.26
N LYS A 58 2.26 -6.28 11.55
CA LYS A 58 1.17 -6.02 12.51
C LYS A 58 0.62 -4.62 12.27
N ARG A 59 -0.69 -4.48 12.07
CA ARG A 59 -1.36 -3.19 11.98
C ARG A 59 -2.36 -3.05 13.12
N GLU A 60 -2.02 -2.24 14.11
CA GLU A 60 -2.93 -1.96 15.23
C GLU A 60 -4.13 -1.17 14.73
N GLY A 61 -5.34 -1.55 15.16
CA GLY A 61 -6.57 -0.92 14.70
C GLY A 61 -7.04 -1.31 13.29
N MET A 62 -6.22 -2.01 12.49
CA MET A 62 -6.57 -2.43 11.12
C MET A 62 -6.41 -3.94 10.93
N ALA A 63 -7.30 -4.72 11.53
CA ALA A 63 -7.22 -6.18 11.53
C ALA A 63 -7.21 -6.78 10.10
N GLU A 64 -7.96 -6.18 9.17
CA GLU A 64 -8.05 -6.61 7.77
C GLU A 64 -6.74 -6.43 7.00
N TRP A 65 -5.84 -5.58 7.48
CA TRP A 65 -4.56 -5.24 6.85
C TRP A 65 -3.35 -5.74 7.65
N SER A 66 -3.61 -6.42 8.77
CA SER A 66 -2.60 -6.98 9.65
C SER A 66 -2.23 -8.39 9.21
N TYR A 67 -0.93 -8.71 9.20
CA TYR A 67 -0.37 -10.03 8.86
C TYR A 67 -0.85 -10.58 7.51
N LEU A 68 -1.02 -9.71 6.52
CA LEU A 68 -1.39 -10.11 5.17
C LEU A 68 -0.41 -11.13 4.59
N GLN A 69 -0.92 -11.98 3.70
CA GLN A 69 -0.17 -12.98 2.93
C GLN A 69 -0.61 -12.90 1.47
N THR A 70 -0.36 -11.76 0.85
CA THR A 70 -0.68 -11.49 -0.56
C THR A 70 0.35 -12.10 -1.51
N ASP A 71 -0.04 -12.30 -2.76
CA ASP A 71 0.80 -12.78 -3.86
C ASP A 71 1.63 -11.67 -4.52
N PHE A 72 1.79 -10.51 -3.88
CA PHE A 72 2.36 -9.31 -4.46
C PHE A 72 3.69 -9.55 -5.18
N LEU A 73 4.68 -10.17 -4.52
CA LEU A 73 5.99 -10.46 -5.13
C LEU A 73 5.94 -11.57 -6.18
N HIS A 74 4.94 -12.47 -6.12
CA HIS A 74 4.74 -13.45 -7.18
C HIS A 74 4.31 -12.77 -8.49
N ARG A 75 3.49 -11.71 -8.43
CA ARG A 75 3.07 -10.97 -9.63
C ARG A 75 4.22 -10.31 -10.38
N PHE A 76 5.29 -9.96 -9.66
CA PHE A 76 6.54 -9.46 -10.26
C PHE A 76 7.24 -10.53 -11.09
N SER A 77 7.28 -11.78 -10.63
CA SER A 77 7.89 -12.88 -11.38
C SER A 77 7.06 -13.29 -12.60
N GLU A 78 5.73 -13.21 -12.52
CA GLU A 78 4.81 -13.49 -13.64
C GLU A 78 5.06 -12.60 -14.85
N VAL A 79 5.51 -11.36 -14.62
CA VAL A 79 5.86 -10.40 -15.69
C VAL A 79 7.37 -10.34 -15.97
N GLY A 80 8.15 -11.26 -15.40
CA GLY A 80 9.60 -11.33 -15.62
C GLY A 80 10.40 -10.17 -15.01
N CYS A 81 9.86 -9.51 -13.99
CA CYS A 81 10.48 -8.36 -13.34
C CYS A 81 10.91 -8.71 -11.90
N ALA A 82 12.15 -9.14 -11.70
CA ALA A 82 12.66 -9.41 -10.36
C ALA A 82 12.67 -8.13 -9.48
N PRO A 83 12.31 -8.19 -8.18
CA PRO A 83 12.33 -7.02 -7.28
C PRO A 83 13.69 -6.31 -7.23
N GLU A 84 14.78 -7.07 -7.35
CA GLU A 84 16.12 -6.49 -7.40
C GLU A 84 16.31 -5.62 -8.63
N SER A 85 15.57 -5.83 -9.70
CA SER A 85 15.72 -5.06 -10.95
C SER A 85 14.97 -3.73 -10.97
N ILE A 86 14.29 -3.37 -9.87
CA ILE A 86 13.62 -2.09 -9.74
C ILE A 86 14.65 -0.98 -9.47
N ASP A 87 14.57 0.09 -10.25
CA ASP A 87 15.46 1.25 -10.14
C ASP A 87 14.90 2.29 -9.16
N PHE A 88 13.57 2.45 -9.13
CA PHE A 88 12.91 3.43 -8.29
C PHE A 88 11.68 2.88 -7.60
N VAL A 89 11.49 3.27 -6.33
CA VAL A 89 10.21 3.14 -5.64
C VAL A 89 9.71 4.55 -5.38
N VAL A 90 8.55 4.89 -5.92
CA VAL A 90 7.93 6.22 -5.79
C VAL A 90 6.78 6.09 -4.82
N CYS A 91 6.85 6.79 -3.69
CA CYS A 91 5.76 6.87 -2.72
C CYS A 91 5.04 8.21 -2.92
N THR A 92 3.75 8.17 -3.19
CA THR A 92 2.90 9.38 -3.28
C THR A 92 2.82 10.06 -1.92
N HIS A 93 2.72 9.27 -0.86
CA HIS A 93 2.80 9.65 0.54
C HIS A 93 3.18 8.41 1.39
N LEU A 94 3.32 8.55 2.72
CA LEU A 94 3.93 7.51 3.55
C LEU A 94 2.98 6.81 4.55
N HIS A 95 1.68 6.75 4.27
CA HIS A 95 0.76 5.86 4.99
C HIS A 95 1.04 4.38 4.69
N TYR A 96 0.70 3.50 5.63
CA TYR A 96 1.05 2.08 5.56
C TYR A 96 0.48 1.36 4.33
N ASP A 97 -0.63 1.83 3.77
CA ASP A 97 -1.29 1.28 2.59
C ASP A 97 -0.57 1.61 1.29
N HIS A 98 0.43 2.50 1.37
CA HIS A 98 1.31 2.86 0.25
C HIS A 98 2.72 2.30 0.42
N VAL A 99 3.23 2.19 1.65
CA VAL A 99 4.66 1.91 1.91
C VAL A 99 4.96 0.54 2.48
N GLY A 100 3.96 -0.27 2.77
CA GLY A 100 4.13 -1.54 3.47
C GLY A 100 5.08 -2.52 2.77
N TRP A 101 4.99 -2.69 1.46
CA TRP A 101 5.97 -3.50 0.71
C TRP A 101 7.29 -2.78 0.42
N ASN A 102 7.56 -1.58 0.97
CA ASN A 102 8.92 -1.04 0.94
C ASN A 102 9.91 -1.97 1.65
N THR A 103 9.43 -2.74 2.63
CA THR A 103 10.19 -3.77 3.33
C THR A 103 9.44 -5.10 3.35
N GLN A 104 10.20 -6.19 3.41
CA GLN A 104 9.69 -7.55 3.59
C GLN A 104 10.38 -8.22 4.77
N LEU A 105 9.69 -9.15 5.44
CA LEU A 105 10.26 -9.90 6.53
C LEU A 105 11.13 -11.04 5.96
N ALA A 106 12.43 -11.00 6.23
CA ALA A 106 13.38 -12.03 5.85
C ALA A 106 14.03 -12.60 7.10
N GLY A 107 13.54 -13.78 7.53
CA GLY A 107 13.89 -14.36 8.82
C GLY A 107 13.27 -13.55 9.96
N ASP A 108 14.11 -12.95 10.80
CA ASP A 108 13.72 -12.13 11.94
C ASP A 108 13.88 -10.62 11.69
N ARG A 109 14.18 -10.21 10.45
CA ARG A 109 14.52 -8.82 10.11
C ARG A 109 13.73 -8.31 8.91
N TRP A 110 13.29 -7.06 9.02
CA TRP A 110 12.77 -6.30 7.90
C TRP A 110 13.93 -5.87 7.00
N GLN A 111 13.81 -6.14 5.71
CA GLN A 111 14.79 -5.78 4.69
C GLN A 111 14.10 -5.05 3.54
N PRO A 112 14.78 -4.15 2.81
CA PRO A 112 14.21 -3.54 1.62
C PRO A 112 13.74 -4.60 0.62
N THR A 113 12.49 -4.51 0.19
CA THR A 113 11.94 -5.41 -0.83
C THR A 113 12.61 -5.20 -2.19
N PHE A 114 12.99 -3.95 -2.47
CA PHE A 114 13.62 -3.52 -3.72
C PHE A 114 15.04 -3.01 -3.42
N PRO A 115 16.00 -3.91 -3.18
CA PRO A 115 17.28 -3.56 -2.54
C PRO A 115 18.21 -2.67 -3.39
N ARG A 116 18.01 -2.60 -4.71
CA ARG A 116 18.77 -1.72 -5.61
C ARG A 116 18.05 -0.42 -5.93
N ALA A 117 16.79 -0.27 -5.52
CA ALA A 117 15.97 0.87 -5.87
C ALA A 117 16.33 2.11 -5.04
N ARG A 118 16.25 3.28 -5.66
CA ARG A 118 16.18 4.54 -4.93
C ARG A 118 14.73 4.82 -4.55
N TYR A 119 14.47 5.05 -3.27
CA TYR A 119 13.15 5.42 -2.76
C TYR A 119 12.97 6.93 -2.87
N ILE A 120 11.86 7.35 -3.48
CA ILE A 120 11.53 8.75 -3.76
C ILE A 120 10.22 9.07 -3.05
N PHE A 121 10.23 10.14 -2.26
CA PHE A 121 9.07 10.70 -1.57
C PHE A 121 9.29 12.19 -1.34
N CYS A 122 8.22 12.93 -1.06
CA CYS A 122 8.30 14.36 -0.80
C CYS A 122 8.97 14.64 0.56
N GLU A 123 9.84 15.67 0.61
CA GLU A 123 10.53 16.06 1.84
C GLU A 123 9.58 16.42 2.99
N PRO A 124 8.51 17.22 2.80
CA PRO A 124 7.58 17.53 3.89
C PRO A 124 6.89 16.29 4.47
N GLU A 125 6.54 15.33 3.61
CA GLU A 125 5.95 14.05 4.00
C GLU A 125 6.92 13.29 4.90
N PHE A 126 8.16 13.11 4.43
CA PHE A 126 9.19 12.44 5.22
C PHE A 126 9.45 13.13 6.55
N ALA A 127 9.52 14.47 6.55
CA ALA A 127 9.75 15.23 7.77
C ALA A 127 8.64 15.01 8.81
N TYR A 128 7.37 15.03 8.39
CA TYR A 128 6.22 14.76 9.26
C TYR A 128 6.33 13.36 9.90
N TRP A 129 6.59 12.35 9.09
CA TRP A 129 6.67 10.97 9.55
C TRP A 129 7.89 10.69 10.42
N ALA A 130 9.04 11.31 10.12
CA ALA A 130 10.24 11.22 10.94
C ALA A 130 10.05 11.88 12.32
N SER A 131 9.24 12.94 12.43
CA SER A 131 8.90 13.55 13.72
C SER A 131 7.79 12.83 14.48
N ASN A 132 7.04 11.95 13.81
CA ASN A 132 5.87 11.25 14.34
C ASN A 132 5.93 9.73 14.13
N PRO A 133 6.97 9.04 14.65
CA PRO A 133 7.16 7.61 14.37
C PRO A 133 6.05 6.72 14.93
N SER A 134 5.25 7.20 15.89
CA SER A 134 4.11 6.47 16.45
C SER A 134 2.87 6.46 15.54
N ASN A 135 2.87 7.23 14.45
CA ASN A 135 1.63 7.57 13.74
C ASN A 135 1.28 6.68 12.56
N GLU A 136 1.92 5.51 12.34
CA GLU A 136 1.53 4.43 11.39
C GLU A 136 2.69 3.73 10.64
N ILE A 137 3.95 4.19 10.76
CA ILE A 137 5.09 3.57 10.06
C ILE A 137 5.80 2.53 10.94
N GLU A 138 5.49 1.25 10.70
CA GLU A 138 6.32 0.07 11.02
C GLU A 138 6.45 -0.86 9.81
#